data_AF-A0A061HWK0-F1
#
_entry.id   AF-A0A061HWK0-F1
#
_cell.length_a   1.000
_cell.length_b   1.000
_cell.length_c   1.000
_cell.angle_alpha   90.00
_cell.angle_beta   90.00
_cell.angle_gamma   90.00
#
_symmetry.space_group_name_H-M   'P 1'
#
loop_
_entity.id
_entity.type
_entity.pdbx_description
1 polymer ?
#
loop_
_entity_poly.entity_id
_entity_poly.type
_entity_poly.pdbx_seq_one_letter_code
_entity_poly.pdbx_strand_id
1 'polypeptide(L)'
;MISSVSVVVILWKIYSGRLQKVSYNPFFVPGILNIIASVLVFISTLYNYLSIIRKDEIDFPPSYGIPSIPDTQKVGTALAMATLSSFLFLVGGTISISFTFPIRSRIHSSI
;
A
#
# COMPACT_ATOMS: atom_id res chain seq x y z
N MET A 1 -3.80 -9.15 13.48
CA MET A 1 -3.56 -10.52 14.01
C MET A 1 -2.34 -11.19 13.38
N ILE A 2 -2.20 -11.25 12.05
CA ILE A 2 -1.02 -11.88 11.39
C ILE A 2 0.31 -11.23 11.79
N SER A 3 0.38 -9.90 11.91
CA SER A 3 1.60 -9.18 12.28
C SER A 3 2.09 -9.52 13.70
N SER A 4 1.18 -9.57 14.67
CA SER A 4 1.49 -9.92 16.07
C SER A 4 2.03 -11.34 16.19
N VAL A 5 1.47 -12.30 15.45
CA VAL A 5 1.93 -13.70 15.46
C VAL A 5 3.35 -13.80 14.88
N SER A 6 3.65 -13.05 13.81
CA SER A 6 4.99 -13.03 13.21
C SER A 6 6.05 -12.49 14.18
N VAL A 7 5.73 -11.43 14.93
CA VAL A 7 6.63 -10.85 15.95
C VAL A 7 6.93 -11.85 17.07
N VAL A 8 5.92 -12.58 17.54
CA VAL A 8 6.09 -13.62 18.58
C VAL A 8 6.98 -14.76 18.08
N VAL A 9 6.80 -15.20 16.83
CA VAL A 9 7.63 -16.27 16.23
C VAL A 9 9.08 -15.83 16.05
N ILE A 10 9.31 -14.57 15.66
CA ILE A 10 10.66 -14.00 15.55
C ILE A 10 11.33 -13.92 16.93
N LEU A 11 10.64 -13.42 17.95
CA LEU A 11 11.12 -13.37 19.33
C LEU A 11 11.46 -14.76 19.89
N TRP A 12 10.60 -15.75 19.63
CA TRP A 12 10.83 -17.13 20.04
C TRP A 12 12.08 -17.73 19.38
N LYS A 13 12.29 -17.47 18.09
CA LYS A 13 13.48 -17.91 17.35
C LYS A 13 14.76 -17.23 17.83
N ILE A 14 14.70 -15.96 18.23
CA ILE A 14 15.80 -15.22 18.86
C ILE A 14 16.15 -15.84 20.22
N TYR A 15 15.14 -16.00 21.10
CA TYR A 15 15.32 -16.56 22.43
C TYR A 15 15.88 -17.99 22.40
N SER A 16 15.40 -18.82 21.45
CA SER A 16 15.84 -20.21 21.30
C SER A 16 17.22 -20.37 20.65
N GLY A 17 17.92 -19.28 20.29
CA GLY A 17 19.23 -19.33 19.63
C GLY A 17 19.21 -19.96 18.24
N ARG A 18 18.03 -20.20 17.65
CA ARG A 18 17.83 -20.85 16.34
C ARG A 18 17.74 -19.85 15.19
N LEU A 19 18.35 -18.68 15.35
CA LEU A 19 18.51 -17.72 14.27
C LEU A 19 19.55 -18.28 13.29
N GLN A 20 19.06 -19.06 12.33
CA GLN A 20 19.79 -19.32 11.10
C GLN A 20 20.17 -17.94 10.52
N LYS A 21 21.46 -17.73 10.22
CA LYS A 21 22.00 -16.50 9.61
C LYS A 21 21.40 -16.31 8.20
N VAL A 22 20.12 -16.01 8.12
CA VAL A 22 19.48 -15.57 6.91
C VAL A 22 19.51 -14.04 6.99
N SER A 23 20.32 -13.43 6.13
CA SER A 23 20.43 -11.98 5.96
C SER A 23 19.17 -11.43 5.28
N TYR A 24 17.99 -11.71 5.85
CA TYR A 24 16.72 -11.26 5.32
C TYR A 24 16.26 -10.02 6.08
N ASN A 25 16.12 -8.88 5.40
CA ASN A 25 15.56 -7.69 6.04
C ASN A 25 14.06 -7.94 6.34
N PRO A 26 13.64 -7.91 7.61
CA PRO A 26 12.24 -8.16 8.00
C PRO A 26 11.25 -7.12 7.43
N PHE A 27 11.73 -5.95 7.00
CA PHE A 27 10.95 -4.86 6.42
C PHE A 27 10.80 -4.95 4.89
N PHE A 28 11.50 -5.87 4.21
CA PHE A 28 11.46 -5.97 2.75
C PHE A 28 10.08 -6.41 2.23
N VAL A 29 9.54 -7.54 2.74
CA VAL A 29 8.20 -8.03 2.33
C VAL A 29 7.10 -7.04 2.68
N PRO A 30 7.00 -6.52 3.92
CA PRO A 30 6.01 -5.50 4.24
C PRO A 30 6.15 -4.24 3.37
N GLY A 31 7.38 -3.86 3.04
CA GLY A 31 7.67 -2.74 2.15
C GLY A 31 7.06 -2.93 0.75
N ILE A 32 7.28 -4.10 0.13
CA ILE A 32 6.69 -4.43 -1.17
C ILE A 32 5.16 -4.41 -1.11
N LEU A 33 4.58 -5.03 -0.06
CA LEU A 33 3.13 -5.07 0.11
C LEU A 33 2.53 -3.66 0.23
N ASN A 34 3.21 -2.74 0.92
CA ASN A 34 2.78 -1.33 1.00
C ASN A 34 2.83 -0.63 -0.36
N ILE A 35 3.85 -0.88 -1.19
CA ILE A 35 3.89 -0.33 -2.56
C ILE A 35 2.74 -0.87 -3.40
N ILE A 36 2.49 -2.18 -3.35
CA ILE A 36 1.36 -2.80 -4.07
C ILE A 36 0.04 -2.20 -3.61
N ALA A 37 -0.18 -2.08 -2.30
CA ALA A 37 -1.38 -1.47 -1.73
C ALA A 37 -1.56 -0.02 -2.20
N SER A 38 -0.48 0.77 -2.22
CA SER A 38 -0.50 2.15 -2.73
C SER A 38 -1.00 2.22 -4.18
N VAL A 39 -0.46 1.37 -5.06
CA VAL A 39 -0.84 1.31 -6.48
C VAL A 39 -2.31 0.93 -6.64
N LEU A 40 -2.76 -0.10 -5.92
CA LEU A 40 -4.16 -0.54 -6.00
C LEU A 40 -5.14 0.56 -5.54
N VAL A 41 -4.85 1.21 -4.41
CA VAL A 41 -5.66 2.31 -3.90
C VAL A 41 -5.64 3.50 -4.87
N PHE A 42 -4.49 3.81 -5.45
CA PHE A 42 -4.35 4.89 -6.43
C PHE A 42 -5.21 4.62 -7.67
N ILE A 43 -5.10 3.43 -8.26
CA ILE A 43 -5.88 3.03 -9.43
C ILE A 43 -7.38 3.12 -9.13
N SER A 44 -7.83 2.56 -8.00
CA SER A 44 -9.23 2.63 -7.59
C SER A 44 -9.73 4.06 -7.45
N THR A 45 -8.91 4.94 -6.85
CA THR A 45 -9.25 6.35 -6.63
C THR A 45 -9.29 7.11 -7.95
N LEU A 46 -8.35 6.82 -8.86
CA LEU A 46 -8.29 7.43 -10.19
C LEU A 46 -9.53 7.08 -11.02
N TYR A 47 -9.92 5.79 -11.05
CA TYR A 47 -11.15 5.38 -11.73
C TYR A 47 -12.40 6.00 -11.12
N ASN A 48 -12.46 6.08 -9.79
CA ASN A 48 -13.59 6.74 -9.12
C ASN A 48 -13.69 8.23 -9.49
N TYR A 49 -12.55 8.93 -9.52
CA TYR A 49 -12.50 10.34 -9.92
C TYR A 49 -12.87 10.54 -11.39
N LEU A 50 -12.38 9.70 -12.29
CA LEU A 50 -12.69 9.77 -13.71
C LEU A 50 -14.18 9.52 -13.98
N SER A 51 -14.78 8.53 -13.32
CA SER A 51 -16.22 8.24 -13.42
C SER A 51 -17.06 9.45 -13.02
N ILE A 52 -16.68 10.15 -11.94
CA ILE A 52 -17.36 11.37 -11.49
C ILE A 52 -17.27 12.49 -12.54
N ILE A 53 -16.09 12.72 -13.13
CA ILE A 53 -15.88 13.79 -14.11
C ILE A 53 -16.57 13.50 -15.43
N ARG A 54 -16.45 12.26 -15.91
CA ARG A 54 -17.01 11.83 -17.20
C ARG A 54 -18.51 11.62 -17.13
N LYS A 55 -19.08 11.59 -15.92
CA LYS A 55 -20.44 11.11 -15.66
C LYS A 55 -20.63 9.75 -16.31
N ASP A 56 -19.63 8.86 -16.16
CA ASP A 56 -19.69 7.53 -16.76
C ASP A 56 -20.93 6.83 -16.20
N GLU A 57 -21.95 6.67 -17.05
CA GLU A 57 -23.23 6.08 -16.69
C GLU A 57 -23.10 4.57 -16.57
N ILE A 58 -23.82 3.99 -15.61
CA ILE A 58 -24.11 2.56 -15.63
C ILE A 58 -25.54 2.44 -16.15
N ASP A 59 -25.68 1.98 -17.39
CA ASP A 59 -26.98 1.70 -17.98
C ASP A 59 -27.62 0.52 -17.25
N PHE A 60 -28.53 0.82 -16.33
CA PHE A 60 -29.35 -0.19 -15.67
C PHE A 60 -30.58 -0.51 -16.52
N PRO A 61 -30.99 -1.79 -16.59
CA PRO A 61 -32.22 -2.15 -17.28
C PRO A 61 -33.43 -1.42 -16.65
N PRO A 62 -34.40 -0.95 -17.44
CA PRO A 62 -35.57 -0.23 -16.93
C PRO A 62 -36.38 -1.01 -15.88
N SER A 63 -36.29 -2.34 -15.89
CA SER A 63 -36.94 -3.24 -14.94
C SER A 63 -36.46 -3.08 -13.49
N TYR A 64 -35.29 -2.47 -13.27
CA TYR A 64 -34.74 -2.28 -11.93
C TYR A 64 -35.42 -1.14 -11.15
N GLY A 65 -36.19 -0.27 -11.82
CA GLY A 65 -36.88 0.85 -11.16
C GLY A 65 -35.95 1.85 -10.47
N ILE A 66 -34.68 1.92 -10.89
CA ILE A 66 -33.68 2.81 -10.30
C ILE A 66 -33.96 4.24 -10.76
N PRO A 67 -34.03 5.23 -9.85
CA PRO A 67 -34.20 6.62 -10.23
C PRO A 67 -33.02 7.08 -11.10
N SER A 68 -33.32 7.97 -12.06
CA SER A 68 -32.29 8.62 -12.88
C SER A 68 -31.22 9.24 -11.98
N ILE A 69 -29.96 8.89 -12.25
CA ILE A 69 -28.78 9.37 -11.51
C ILE A 69 -28.71 10.91 -11.57
N PRO A 70 -28.27 11.58 -10.49
CA PRO A 70 -28.19 13.03 -10.45
C PRO A 70 -27.28 13.60 -11.54
N ASP A 71 -27.69 14.72 -12.15
CA ASP A 71 -26.96 15.40 -13.24
C ASP A 71 -25.49 15.74 -12.90
N THR A 72 -25.17 15.84 -11.61
CA THR A 72 -23.82 16.12 -11.12
C THR A 72 -23.51 15.31 -9.86
N GLN A 73 -22.34 14.68 -9.84
CA GLN A 73 -21.77 14.04 -8.66
C GLN A 73 -20.57 14.86 -8.19
N LYS A 74 -20.50 15.13 -6.88
CA LYS A 74 -19.38 15.85 -6.27
C LYS A 74 -18.35 14.88 -5.70
N VAL A 75 -17.08 15.28 -5.74
CA VAL A 75 -16.01 14.56 -5.07
C VAL A 75 -16.26 14.54 -3.56
N GLY A 76 -16.38 13.35 -3.00
CA GLY A 76 -16.53 13.14 -1.56
C GLY A 76 -15.19 13.18 -0.81
N THR A 77 -15.25 13.39 0.50
CA THR A 77 -14.07 13.37 1.39
C THR A 77 -13.34 12.04 1.38
N ALA A 78 -14.04 10.93 1.11
CA ALA A 78 -13.45 9.61 0.95
C ALA A 78 -12.38 9.56 -0.15
N LEU A 79 -12.57 10.28 -1.27
CA LEU A 79 -11.60 10.33 -2.36
C LEU A 79 -10.28 11.01 -1.90
N ALA A 80 -10.40 12.08 -1.12
CA ALA A 80 -9.25 12.77 -0.55
C ALA A 80 -8.49 11.87 0.44
N MET A 81 -9.22 11.15 1.30
CA MET A 81 -8.63 10.22 2.26
C MET A 81 -7.95 9.03 1.58
N ALA A 82 -8.55 8.48 0.51
CA ALA A 82 -7.96 7.41 -0.27
C ALA A 82 -6.66 7.85 -0.98
N THR A 83 -6.66 9.06 -1.55
CA THR A 83 -5.45 9.68 -2.13
C THR A 83 -4.34 9.83 -1.09
N LEU A 84 -4.67 10.38 0.09
CA LEU A 84 -3.71 10.55 1.18
C LEU A 84 -3.16 9.20 1.67
N SER A 85 -4.03 8.21 1.83
CA SER A 85 -3.65 6.85 2.23
C SER A 85 -2.71 6.21 1.20
N SER A 86 -3.02 6.30 -0.09
CA SER A 86 -2.15 5.80 -1.16
C SER A 86 -0.76 6.42 -1.09
N PHE A 87 -0.67 7.74 -0.87
CA PHE A 87 0.61 8.43 -0.70
C PHE A 87 1.39 7.92 0.52
N LEU A 88 0.72 7.78 1.67
CA LEU A 88 1.36 7.27 2.90
C LEU A 88 1.86 5.83 2.74
N PHE A 89 1.10 4.96 2.06
CA PHE A 89 1.55 3.62 1.73
C PHE A 89 2.78 3.61 0.82
N LEU A 90 2.84 4.49 -0.17
CA LEU A 90 4.00 4.61 -1.07
C LEU A 90 5.27 5.01 -0.29
N VAL A 91 5.15 6.05 0.54
CA VAL A 91 6.27 6.55 1.36
C VAL A 91 6.72 5.49 2.37
N GLY A 92 5.77 4.89 3.10
CA GLY A 92 6.07 3.84 4.07
C GLY A 92 6.71 2.59 3.45
N GLY A 93 6.24 2.18 2.27
CA GLY A 93 6.85 1.09 1.50
C GLY A 93 8.27 1.42 1.04
N THR A 94 8.47 2.62 0.49
CA THR A 94 9.77 3.07 -0.01
C THR A 94 10.81 3.16 1.11
N ILE A 95 10.46 3.70 2.26
CA ILE A 95 11.33 3.77 3.44
C ILE A 95 11.70 2.35 3.91
N SER A 96 10.73 1.44 4.00
CA SER A 96 10.94 0.06 4.44
C SER A 96 11.92 -0.69 3.54
N ILE A 97 11.80 -0.52 2.22
CA ILE A 97 12.73 -1.10 1.24
C ILE A 97 14.11 -0.42 1.31
N SER A 98 14.16 0.90 1.54
CA SER A 98 15.41 1.65 1.63
C SER A 98 16.32 1.16 2.78
N PHE A 99 15.73 0.77 3.92
CA PHE A 99 16.47 0.13 5.02
C PHE A 99 17.02 -1.27 4.67
N THR A 100 16.60 -1.87 3.56
CA THR A 100 17.10 -3.16 3.07
C THR A 100 18.39 -3.04 2.28
N PHE A 101 18.65 -1.89 1.67
CA PHE A 101 19.92 -1.69 0.99
C PHE A 101 21.01 -1.47 2.05
N PRO A 102 22.06 -2.33 2.11
CA PRO A 102 23.18 -2.05 2.97
C PRO A 102 23.73 -0.69 2.57
N ILE A 103 23.85 0.23 3.53
CA ILE A 103 24.58 1.49 3.34
C ILE A 103 25.94 1.08 2.80
N ARG A 104 26.19 1.33 1.52
CA ARG A 104 27.46 1.03 0.87
C ARG A 104 28.52 1.79 1.66
N SER A 105 29.18 1.11 2.59
CA SER A 105 30.29 1.66 3.34
C SER A 105 31.30 2.08 2.31
N ARG A 106 31.54 3.39 2.19
CA ARG A 106 32.67 3.90 1.41
C ARG A 106 33.90 3.16 1.93
N ILE A 107 34.47 2.31 1.07
CA ILE A 107 35.74 1.67 1.32
C ILE A 107 36.72 2.82 1.54
N HIS A 108 37.17 2.96 2.78
CA HIS A 108 38.33 3.74 3.11
C HIS A 108 39.51 3.04 2.45
N SER A 109 39.84 3.45 1.23
CA SER A 109 41.09 3.07 0.57
C SER A 109 42.17 4.00 1.12
N SER A 110 42.77 3.59 2.24
CA SER A 110 44.10 4.06 2.64
C SER A 110 45.11 3.00 2.24
N ILE A 111 45.63 3.10 1.02
CA ILE A 111 46.95 2.61 0.63
C ILE A 111 47.58 3.73 -0.18
#